data_AF-A0A1F2Y2N9-F1
#
_entry.id   AF-A0A1F2Y2N9-F1
#
_cell.length_a   1.000
_cell.length_b   1.000
_cell.length_c   1.000
_cell.angle_alpha   90.00
_cell.angle_beta   90.00
_cell.angle_gamma   90.00
#
_symmetry.space_group_name_H-M   'P 1'
#
loop_
_entity.id
_entity.type
_entity.pdbx_description
1 polymer ?
#
loop_
_entity_poly.entity_id
_entity_poly.type
_entity_poly.pdbx_seq_one_letter_code
_entity_poly.pdbx_strand_id
1 'polypeptide(L)'
;FAKTKEILQAEQTFASAQSFKMNSRPDQTLVLLSNNKAPDDHIYLHVANQGYIAKLSCDHYLTDICVDDYNEQHTRQIQSIELLKAGQFNYIQQVSYLDTRTQDVKTLRYTPEQIQQFYRADMSNLKYVVFGVLLFACIALYVSVRIARNFKQFLNR
;
A
#
# COMPACT_ATOMS: atom_id res chain seq x y z
N PHE A 1 -9.47 -16.98 -0.61
CA PHE A 1 -9.12 -17.52 0.72
C PHE A 1 -8.00 -16.76 1.44
N ALA A 2 -6.94 -16.28 0.77
CA ALA A 2 -5.87 -15.52 1.43
C ALA A 2 -6.35 -14.18 2.04
N LYS A 3 -7.06 -13.35 1.26
CA LYS A 3 -7.53 -12.03 1.72
C LYS A 3 -8.59 -12.06 2.83
N THR A 4 -9.45 -13.07 2.85
CA THR A 4 -10.40 -13.28 3.95
C THR A 4 -9.71 -13.68 5.26
N LYS A 5 -8.62 -14.47 5.18
CA LYS A 5 -7.81 -14.80 6.36
C LYS A 5 -7.08 -13.58 6.90
N GLU A 6 -6.52 -12.74 6.02
CA GLU A 6 -5.90 -11.46 6.41
C GLU A 6 -6.87 -10.59 7.22
N ILE A 7 -8.12 -10.47 6.76
CA ILE A 7 -9.16 -9.71 7.48
C ILE A 7 -9.50 -10.32 8.85
N LEU A 8 -9.68 -11.65 8.91
CA LEU A 8 -10.09 -12.33 10.15
C LEU A 8 -8.99 -12.31 11.22
N GLN A 9 -7.73 -12.32 10.81
CA GLN A 9 -6.56 -12.29 11.70
C GLN A 9 -5.97 -10.88 11.83
N ALA A 10 -6.72 -9.84 11.48
CA ALA A 10 -6.20 -8.48 11.36
C ALA A 10 -5.54 -7.99 12.65
N GLU A 11 -6.19 -8.18 13.81
CA GLU A 11 -5.66 -7.76 15.11
C GLU A 11 -4.39 -8.51 15.49
N GLN A 12 -4.39 -9.84 15.34
CA GLN A 12 -3.22 -10.67 15.64
C GLN A 12 -2.05 -10.33 14.71
N THR A 13 -2.34 -10.07 13.42
CA THR A 13 -1.34 -9.67 12.43
C THR A 13 -0.68 -8.35 12.81
N PHE A 14 -1.47 -7.36 13.24
CA PHE A 14 -0.94 -6.08 13.70
C PHE A 14 -0.16 -6.22 15.01
N ALA A 15 -0.62 -7.05 15.94
CA ALA A 15 0.11 -7.33 17.18
C ALA A 15 1.48 -7.99 16.93
N SER A 16 1.62 -8.74 15.83
CA SER A 16 2.88 -9.33 15.39
C SER A 16 3.70 -8.45 14.43
N ALA A 17 3.31 -7.18 14.24
CA ALA A 17 3.98 -6.28 13.32
C ALA A 17 5.44 -6.03 13.73
N GLN A 18 6.31 -5.91 12.73
CA GLN A 18 7.75 -5.76 12.95
C GLN A 18 8.24 -4.43 12.38
N SER A 19 9.05 -3.72 13.16
CA SER A 19 9.70 -2.50 12.75
C SER A 19 11.08 -2.80 12.15
N PHE A 20 11.39 -2.15 11.05
CA PHE A 20 12.67 -2.25 10.36
C PHE A 20 13.21 -0.86 10.13
N LYS A 21 14.45 -0.63 10.54
CA LYS A 21 15.15 0.63 10.35
C LYS A 21 16.20 0.49 9.25
N MET A 22 16.24 1.48 8.37
CA MET A 22 17.23 1.58 7.30
C MET A 22 17.83 2.99 7.30
N ASN A 23 19.13 3.06 7.13
CA ASN A 23 19.84 4.32 6.95
C ASN A 23 20.47 4.32 5.58
N SER A 24 20.48 5.47 4.94
CA SER A 24 21.19 5.67 3.68
C SER A 24 22.69 5.63 3.94
N ARG A 25 23.43 5.01 3.03
CA ARG A 25 24.90 4.89 3.09
C ARG A 25 25.50 5.46 1.80
N PRO A 26 26.78 5.87 1.80
CA PRO A 26 27.42 6.40 0.59
C PRO A 26 27.35 5.46 -0.63
N ASP A 27 27.33 4.16 -0.39
CA ASP A 27 27.22 3.09 -1.39
C ASP A 27 25.77 2.66 -1.67
N GLN A 28 24.81 3.07 -0.83
CA GLN A 28 23.40 2.73 -0.90
C GLN A 28 22.54 3.94 -0.55
N THR A 29 22.41 4.86 -1.50
CA THR A 29 21.57 6.04 -1.34
C THR A 29 20.10 5.64 -1.43
N LEU A 30 19.36 5.87 -0.33
CA LEU A 30 17.92 5.66 -0.28
C LEU A 30 17.18 6.90 -0.78
N VAL A 31 16.16 6.72 -1.60
CA VAL A 31 15.35 7.79 -2.18
C VAL A 31 13.87 7.55 -1.89
N LEU A 32 13.17 8.61 -1.48
CA LEU A 32 11.72 8.60 -1.27
C LEU A 32 11.01 9.16 -2.50
N LEU A 33 10.45 8.27 -3.31
CA LEU A 33 9.61 8.62 -4.46
C LEU A 33 8.14 8.48 -4.05
N SER A 34 7.30 9.42 -4.47
CA SER A 34 5.86 9.30 -4.28
C SER A 34 5.14 9.76 -5.52
N ASN A 35 3.95 9.22 -5.73
CA ASN A 35 3.00 9.70 -6.71
C ASN A 35 1.61 9.60 -6.09
N ASN A 36 0.86 10.69 -6.04
CA ASN A 36 -0.52 10.71 -5.52
C ASN A 36 -1.58 10.62 -6.63
N LYS A 37 -1.15 10.42 -7.88
CA LYS A 37 -2.05 10.34 -9.04
C LYS A 37 -2.28 8.89 -9.44
N ALA A 38 -3.56 8.55 -9.62
CA ALA A 38 -3.96 7.29 -10.24
C ALA A 38 -3.35 7.16 -11.66
N PRO A 39 -2.98 5.95 -12.10
CA PRO A 39 -3.20 4.66 -11.43
C PRO A 39 -2.06 4.21 -10.49
N ASP A 40 -1.03 5.02 -10.27
CA ASP A 40 0.18 4.63 -9.52
C ASP A 40 0.33 5.45 -8.23
N ASP A 41 -0.69 5.42 -7.38
CA ASP A 41 -0.83 6.19 -6.14
C ASP A 41 -0.03 5.61 -4.97
N HIS A 42 1.29 5.58 -5.12
CA HIS A 42 2.18 4.88 -4.22
C HIS A 42 3.41 5.68 -3.79
N ILE A 43 3.90 5.32 -2.61
CA ILE A 43 5.25 5.67 -2.16
C ILE A 43 6.16 4.49 -2.48
N TYR A 44 7.27 4.79 -3.11
CA TYR A 44 8.34 3.86 -3.37
C TYR A 44 9.60 4.27 -2.60
N LEU A 45 10.14 3.31 -1.87
CA LEU A 45 11.48 3.40 -1.34
C LEU A 45 12.44 2.78 -2.33
N HIS A 46 13.31 3.61 -2.90
CA HIS A 46 14.30 3.18 -3.87
C HIS A 46 15.69 3.15 -3.25
N VAL A 47 16.48 2.17 -3.67
CA VAL A 47 17.93 2.26 -3.62
C VAL A 47 18.37 2.77 -4.98
N ALA A 48 19.12 3.87 -5.01
CA ALA A 48 19.62 4.44 -6.26
C ALA A 48 20.34 3.36 -7.07
N ASN A 49 19.94 3.20 -8.35
CA ASN A 49 20.46 2.20 -9.30
C ASN A 49 20.14 0.71 -9.00
N GLN A 50 19.31 0.40 -8.00
CA GLN A 50 18.97 -1.00 -7.66
C GLN A 50 17.44 -1.29 -7.60
N GLY A 51 16.61 -0.29 -7.91
CA GLY A 51 15.14 -0.43 -7.91
C GLY A 51 14.50 -0.13 -6.55
N TYR A 52 13.22 -0.48 -6.40
CA TYR A 52 12.47 -0.25 -5.17
C TYR A 52 12.61 -1.45 -4.20
N ILE A 53 12.73 -1.17 -2.91
CA ILE A 53 12.83 -2.15 -1.83
C ILE A 53 11.56 -2.24 -0.99
N ALA A 54 10.71 -1.21 -1.05
CA ALA A 54 9.39 -1.22 -0.44
C ALA A 54 8.41 -0.35 -1.25
N LYS A 55 7.15 -0.78 -1.24
CA LYS A 55 6.01 -0.08 -1.82
C LYS A 55 4.96 0.12 -0.74
N LEU A 56 4.39 1.33 -0.67
CA LEU A 56 3.39 1.74 0.31
C LEU A 56 2.26 2.49 -0.39
N SER A 57 1.07 2.51 0.22
CA SER A 57 -0.05 3.35 -0.25
C SER A 57 0.21 4.83 0.07
N CYS A 58 -0.23 5.72 -0.83
CA CYS A 58 -0.26 7.15 -0.57
C CYS A 58 -1.45 7.60 0.32
N ASP A 59 -2.48 6.77 0.48
CA ASP A 59 -3.75 7.14 1.14
C ASP A 59 -3.55 7.80 2.52
N HIS A 60 -2.54 7.34 3.26
CA HIS A 60 -2.28 7.77 4.63
C HIS A 60 -1.32 8.97 4.75
N TYR A 61 -0.76 9.42 3.63
CA TYR A 61 0.34 10.39 3.59
C TYR A 61 0.12 11.57 2.64
N LEU A 62 -1.15 11.86 2.30
CA LEU A 62 -1.54 12.86 1.31
C LEU A 62 -1.17 14.31 1.69
N THR A 63 -0.84 14.57 2.95
CA THR A 63 -0.55 15.93 3.45
C THR A 63 0.93 16.26 3.55
N ASP A 64 1.82 15.26 3.55
CA ASP A 64 3.23 15.48 3.89
C ASP A 64 4.25 14.71 3.03
N ILE A 65 3.91 13.52 2.53
CA ILE A 65 4.75 12.73 1.62
C ILE A 65 4.16 12.70 0.22
N CYS A 66 2.89 12.34 0.08
CA CYS A 66 2.19 12.22 -1.20
C CYS A 66 1.49 13.52 -1.61
N VAL A 67 2.28 14.59 -1.74
CA VAL A 67 1.80 15.90 -2.21
C VAL A 67 2.30 16.18 -3.63
N ASP A 68 1.55 17.02 -4.36
CA ASP A 68 1.75 17.25 -5.79
C ASP A 68 3.17 17.69 -6.17
N ASP A 69 3.79 18.50 -5.31
CA ASP A 69 5.14 19.03 -5.51
C ASP A 69 6.21 17.95 -5.61
N TYR A 70 5.96 16.73 -5.11
CA TYR A 70 6.92 15.63 -5.12
C TYR A 70 6.55 14.48 -6.06
N ASN A 71 5.46 14.61 -6.83
CA ASN A 71 5.02 13.55 -7.73
C ASN A 71 6.12 13.18 -8.73
N GLU A 72 6.55 11.91 -8.68
CA GLU A 72 7.57 11.32 -9.55
C GLU A 72 8.96 11.99 -9.46
N GLN A 73 9.19 12.83 -8.44
CA GLN A 73 10.46 13.52 -8.26
C GLN A 73 11.43 12.73 -7.39
N HIS A 74 12.67 12.61 -7.86
CA HIS A 74 13.76 11.92 -7.16
C HIS A 74 14.57 12.87 -6.26
N THR A 75 13.88 13.83 -5.64
CA THR A 75 14.52 14.96 -4.94
C THR A 75 14.70 14.73 -3.46
N ARG A 76 14.00 13.75 -2.88
CA ARG A 76 14.05 13.44 -1.44
C ARG A 76 15.00 12.28 -1.17
N GLN A 77 16.22 12.60 -0.75
CA GLN A 77 17.21 11.61 -0.34
C GLN A 77 17.00 11.25 1.12
N ILE A 78 16.61 10.01 1.40
CA ILE A 78 16.39 9.53 2.76
C ILE A 78 17.74 9.49 3.47
N GLN A 79 17.79 9.99 4.71
CA GLN A 79 18.92 9.81 5.62
C GLN A 79 18.67 8.62 6.54
N SER A 80 17.46 8.54 7.10
CA SER A 80 17.00 7.43 7.92
C SER A 80 15.51 7.18 7.71
N ILE A 81 15.09 5.93 7.69
CA ILE A 81 13.69 5.55 7.68
C ILE A 81 13.44 4.37 8.62
N GLU A 82 12.28 4.38 9.25
CA GLU A 82 11.74 3.28 10.03
C GLU A 82 10.38 2.90 9.47
N LEU A 83 10.25 1.64 9.09
CA LEU A 83 9.04 1.05 8.53
C LEU A 83 8.46 0.03 9.49
N LEU A 84 7.14 0.04 9.66
CA LEU A 84 6.39 -1.04 10.30
C LEU A 84 5.79 -1.94 9.23
N LYS A 85 6.07 -3.25 9.28
CA LYS A 85 5.42 -4.26 8.45
C LYS A 85 4.32 -4.96 9.24
N ALA A 86 3.08 -4.89 8.77
CA ALA A 86 1.94 -5.62 9.31
C ALA A 86 1.29 -6.46 8.20
N GLY A 87 1.55 -7.77 8.21
CA GLY A 87 1.13 -8.66 7.13
C GLY A 87 1.75 -8.26 5.79
N GLN A 88 0.90 -7.89 4.83
CA GLN A 88 1.32 -7.45 3.49
C GLN A 88 1.55 -5.93 3.40
N PHE A 89 1.16 -5.17 4.41
CA PHE A 89 1.26 -3.71 4.41
C PHE A 89 2.57 -3.25 5.04
N ASN A 90 3.12 -2.17 4.51
CA ASN A 90 4.23 -1.46 5.11
C ASN A 90 3.78 -0.04 5.40
N TYR A 91 4.21 0.51 6.53
CA TYR A 91 3.89 1.85 6.99
C TYR A 91 5.17 2.58 7.39
N ILE A 92 5.29 3.86 7.09
CA ILE A 92 6.36 4.71 7.58
C ILE A 92 6.03 5.10 9.02
N GLN A 93 6.87 4.73 9.98
CA GLN A 93 6.79 5.23 11.36
C GLN A 93 7.58 6.52 11.52
N GLN A 94 8.76 6.58 10.91
CA GLN A 94 9.59 7.78 10.87
C GLN A 94 10.34 7.82 9.55
N VAL A 95 10.45 8.99 8.94
CA VAL A 95 11.39 9.23 7.84
C VAL A 95 12.07 10.57 8.03
N SER A 96 13.38 10.61 7.78
CA SER A 96 14.17 11.83 7.70
C SER A 96 14.81 11.87 6.32
N TYR A 97 14.62 12.95 5.58
CA TYR A 97 15.15 13.11 4.23
C TYR A 97 15.68 14.53 3.99
N LEU A 98 16.67 14.64 3.11
CA LEU A 98 17.14 15.87 2.52
C LEU A 98 16.35 16.14 1.23
N ASP A 99 15.65 17.27 1.13
CA ASP A 99 15.14 17.74 -0.16
C ASP A 99 16.29 18.42 -0.91
N THR A 100 16.75 17.81 -1.99
CA THR A 100 17.83 18.33 -2.82
C THR A 100 17.48 19.64 -3.53
N ARG A 101 16.19 19.99 -3.66
CA ARG A 101 15.76 21.26 -4.26
C ARG A 101 15.97 22.43 -3.31
N THR A 102 15.64 22.25 -2.03
CA THR A 102 15.73 23.32 -1.02
C THR A 102 16.95 23.20 -0.12
N GLN A 103 17.61 22.04 -0.12
CA GLN A 103 18.69 21.64 0.79
C GLN A 103 18.26 21.52 2.27
N ASP A 104 16.95 21.45 2.53
CA ASP A 104 16.42 21.30 3.89
C ASP A 104 16.28 19.84 4.29
N VAL A 105 16.53 19.56 5.56
CA VAL A 105 16.25 18.26 6.17
C VAL A 105 14.86 18.30 6.80
N LYS A 106 13.98 17.42 6.33
CA LYS A 106 12.63 17.25 6.89
C LYS A 106 12.52 15.90 7.58
N THR A 107 11.94 15.91 8.78
CA THR A 107 11.68 14.69 9.56
C THR A 107 10.20 14.57 9.86
N LEU A 108 9.62 13.44 9.49
CA LEU A 108 8.23 13.07 9.73
C LEU A 108 8.18 11.88 10.67
N ARG A 109 7.21 11.88 11.58
CA ARG A 109 6.97 10.83 12.57
C ARG A 109 5.48 10.60 12.72
N TYR A 110 5.09 9.34 12.76
CA TYR A 110 3.72 8.90 12.96
C TYR A 110 3.64 8.08 14.23
N THR A 111 2.65 8.38 15.06
CA THR A 111 2.47 7.68 16.33
C THR A 111 1.94 6.26 16.10
N PRO A 112 2.15 5.33 17.05
CA PRO A 112 1.58 3.98 16.96
C PRO A 112 0.06 3.98 16.74
N GLU A 113 -0.66 4.94 17.33
CA GLU A 113 -2.11 5.07 17.18
C GLU A 113 -2.49 5.47 15.75
N GLN A 114 -1.74 6.39 15.13
CA GLN A 114 -1.94 6.76 13.73
C GLN A 114 -1.70 5.57 12.81
N ILE A 115 -0.61 4.83 13.01
CA ILE A 115 -0.31 3.64 12.20
C ILE A 115 -1.37 2.54 12.39
N GLN A 116 -1.90 2.38 13.60
CA GLN A 116 -3.00 1.45 13.84
C GLN A 116 -4.27 1.89 13.12
N GLN A 117 -4.57 3.19 13.05
CA GLN A 117 -5.69 3.71 12.27
C GLN A 117 -5.51 3.48 10.77
N PHE A 118 -4.31 3.70 10.23
CA PHE A 118 -3.97 3.40 8.83
C PHE A 118 -4.25 1.93 8.50
N TYR A 119 -3.75 1.01 9.34
CA TYR A 119 -3.98 -0.42 9.15
C TYR A 119 -5.47 -0.80 9.24
N ARG A 120 -6.22 -0.22 10.17
CA ARG A 120 -7.68 -0.45 10.27
C ARG A 120 -8.42 0.02 9.01
N ALA A 121 -8.02 1.16 8.46
CA ALA A 121 -8.59 1.68 7.21
C ALA A 121 -8.29 0.74 6.03
N ASP A 122 -7.06 0.25 5.90
CA ASP A 122 -6.68 -0.71 4.85
C ASP A 122 -7.45 -2.03 4.96
N MET A 123 -7.61 -2.55 6.19
CA MET A 123 -8.42 -3.74 6.46
C MET A 123 -9.89 -3.54 6.13
N SER A 124 -10.42 -2.34 6.39
CA SER A 124 -11.80 -1.98 6.01
C SER A 124 -11.96 -1.94 4.49
N ASN A 125 -11.04 -1.29 3.78
CA ASN A 125 -11.05 -1.25 2.33
C ASN A 125 -10.98 -2.66 1.71
N LEU A 126 -10.12 -3.52 2.25
CA LEU A 126 -10.00 -4.91 1.81
C LEU A 126 -11.31 -5.71 1.98
N LYS A 127 -12.09 -5.44 3.05
CA LYS A 127 -13.43 -6.04 3.23
C LYS A 127 -14.37 -5.67 2.09
N TYR A 128 -14.40 -4.40 1.70
CA TYR A 128 -15.26 -3.93 0.59
C TYR A 128 -14.86 -4.55 -0.74
N VAL A 129 -13.56 -4.66 -1.03
CA VAL A 129 -13.06 -5.33 -2.24
C VAL A 129 -13.48 -6.80 -2.27
N VAL A 130 -13.28 -7.53 -1.16
CA VAL A 130 -13.67 -8.95 -1.08
C VAL A 130 -15.18 -9.13 -1.26
N PHE A 131 -16.00 -8.25 -0.67
CA PHE A 131 -17.45 -8.26 -0.83
C PHE A 131 -17.86 -8.01 -2.29
N GLY A 132 -17.26 -7.02 -2.95
CA GLY A 132 -17.52 -6.72 -4.36
C GLY A 132 -17.20 -7.89 -5.29
N VAL A 133 -16.04 -8.53 -5.09
CA VAL A 133 -15.63 -9.72 -5.85
C VAL A 133 -16.60 -10.88 -5.63
N LEU A 134 -17.07 -11.09 -4.40
CA LEU A 134 -18.05 -12.13 -4.08
C LEU A 134 -19.39 -11.89 -4.80
N LEU A 135 -19.89 -10.64 -4.78
CA LEU A 135 -21.12 -10.27 -5.46
C LEU A 135 -21.01 -10.48 -6.98
N PHE A 136 -19.89 -10.09 -7.58
CA PHE A 136 -19.63 -10.32 -9.00
C PHE A 136 -19.61 -11.82 -9.33
N ALA A 137 -18.95 -12.64 -8.50
CA ALA A 137 -18.91 -14.09 -8.69
C ALA A 137 -20.31 -14.73 -8.63
N CYS A 138 -21.17 -14.29 -7.70
CA CYS A 138 -22.56 -14.76 -7.60
C CYS A 138 -23.37 -14.43 -8.86
N ILE A 139 -23.23 -13.22 -9.40
CA ILE A 139 -23.88 -12.81 -10.65
C ILE A 139 -23.39 -13.65 -11.82
N ALA A 140 -22.08 -13.85 -11.94
CA ALA A 140 -21.48 -14.65 -13.00
C ALA A 140 -21.98 -16.11 -12.96
N LEU A 141 -22.09 -16.70 -11.77
CA LEU A 141 -22.66 -18.04 -11.58
C LEU A 141 -24.13 -18.11 -12.00
N TYR A 142 -24.95 -17.15 -11.57
CA TYR A 142 -26.36 -17.08 -11.96
C TYR A 142 -26.53 -17.01 -13.49
N VAL A 143 -25.77 -16.13 -14.16
CA VAL A 143 -25.79 -16.00 -15.62
C VAL A 143 -25.34 -17.29 -16.29
N SER A 144 -24.29 -17.93 -15.80
CA SER A 144 -23.77 -19.20 -16.35
C SER A 144 -24.83 -20.32 -16.28
N VAL A 145 -25.53 -20.45 -15.14
CA VAL A 145 -26.64 -21.41 -14.98
C VAL A 145 -27.78 -21.10 -15.94
N ARG A 146 -28.12 -19.82 -16.13
CA ARG A 146 -29.17 -19.39 -17.05
C ARG A 146 -28.80 -19.72 -18.51
N ILE A 147 -27.57 -19.44 -18.94
CA ILE A 147 -27.06 -19.77 -20.27
C ILE A 147 -27.11 -21.29 -20.49
N ALA A 148 -26.64 -22.08 -19.53
CA ALA A 148 -26.67 -23.55 -19.62
C ALA A 148 -28.11 -24.09 -19.75
N ARG A 149 -29.07 -23.52 -19.00
CA ARG A 149 -30.49 -23.89 -19.11
C ARG A 149 -31.06 -23.55 -20.49
N ASN A 150 -30.79 -22.35 -21.01
CA ASN A 150 -31.25 -21.93 -22.33
C ASN A 150 -30.64 -22.81 -23.45
N PHE A 151 -29.36 -23.16 -23.33
CA PHE A 151 -28.68 -24.04 -24.27
C PHE A 151 -29.28 -25.46 -24.27
N LYS A 152 -29.60 -26.00 -23.09
CA LYS A 152 -30.31 -27.28 -22.98
C LYS A 152 -31.70 -27.22 -23.61
N GLN A 153 -32.43 -26.12 -23.44
CA GLN A 153 -33.72 -25.92 -24.10
C GLN A 153 -33.60 -25.81 -25.63
N PHE A 154 -32.52 -25.22 -26.13
CA PHE A 154 -32.25 -25.13 -27.56
C PHE A 154 -31.95 -26.50 -28.19
N LEU A 155 -31.12 -27.33 -27.55
CA LEU A 155 -30.78 -28.68 -28.05
C LEU A 155 -31.96 -29.67 -28.01
N ASN A 156 -32.92 -29.44 -27.11
CA ASN A 156 -34.13 -30.26 -27.00
C ASN A 156 -35.26 -29.79 -27.94
N ARG A 157 -35.00 -28.80 -28.80
CA ARG A 157 -35.85 -28.41 -29.95
C ARG A 157 -35.21 -28.89 -31.23
#